data_AF-A0A842YKP9-F1
#
_entry.id   AF-A0A842YKP9-F1
#
_cell.length_a   1.000
_cell.length_b   1.000
_cell.length_c   1.000
_cell.angle_alpha   90.00
_cell.angle_beta   90.00
_cell.angle_gamma   90.00
#
_symmetry.space_group_name_H-M   'P 1'
#
loop_
_entity.id
_entity.type
_entity.pdbx_description
1 polymer ?
#
loop_
_entity_poly.entity_id
_entity_poly.type
_entity_poly.pdbx_seq_one_letter_code
_entity_poly.pdbx_strand_id
1 'polypeptide(L)' 'MTVIKIKAQIQPTEDPEKVTKALTNLFGNIQLNHDLEENMITGKIEEITQLK' A
#
# COMPACT_ATOMS: atom_id res chain seq x y z
N MET A 1 6.12 -9.21 -16.62
CA MET A 1 6.44 -8.54 -15.34
C MET A 1 5.23 -7.70 -14.98
N THR A 2 4.49 -8.09 -13.97
CA THR A 2 3.25 -7.40 -13.56
C THR A 2 3.60 -6.44 -12.44
N VAL A 3 3.22 -5.16 -12.60
CA VAL A 3 3.42 -4.14 -11.57
C VAL A 3 2.05 -3.78 -11.01
N ILE A 4 1.85 -4.05 -9.73
CA ILE A 4 0.63 -3.64 -9.03
C ILE A 4 0.93 -2.32 -8.32
N LYS A 5 0.11 -1.30 -8.58
CA LYS A 5 0.19 0.00 -7.92
C LYS A 5 -0.97 0.12 -6.94
N ILE A 6 -0.65 0.42 -5.70
CA ILE A 6 -1.62 0.64 -4.62
C ILE A 6 -1.67 2.13 -4.36
N LYS A 7 -2.89 2.66 -4.24
CA LYS A 7 -3.18 4.02 -3.79
C LYS A 7 -4.37 3.97 -2.84
N ALA A 8 -4.21 4.52 -1.64
CA ALA A 8 -5.25 4.58 -0.63
C ALA A 8 -5.28 5.99 -0.04
N GLN A 9 -6.41 6.67 -0.19
CA GLN A 9 -6.66 7.96 0.44
C GLN A 9 -7.09 7.73 1.89
N ILE A 10 -6.41 8.36 2.85
CA ILE A 10 -6.82 8.34 4.25
C ILE A 10 -7.80 9.51 4.46
N GLN A 11 -8.96 9.20 5.01
CA GLN A 11 -9.94 10.20 5.43
C GLN A 11 -9.58 10.78 6.80
N PRO A 12 -10.04 12.01 7.15
CA PRO A 12 -9.66 12.66 8.41
C PRO A 12 -10.01 11.88 9.69
N THR A 13 -11.00 10.99 9.62
CA THR A 13 -11.45 10.16 10.75
C THR A 13 -10.77 8.79 10.80
N GLU A 14 -9.99 8.44 9.78
CA GLU A 14 -9.28 7.17 9.71
C GLU A 14 -7.95 7.24 10.42
N ASP A 15 -7.50 6.08 10.90
CA ASP A 15 -6.23 5.91 11.57
C ASP A 15 -5.19 5.43 10.53
N PRO A 16 -4.18 6.26 10.17
CA PRO A 16 -3.20 5.92 9.14
C PRO A 16 -2.44 4.61 9.40
N GLU A 17 -2.20 4.27 10.68
CA GLU A 17 -1.48 3.05 11.04
C GLU A 17 -2.33 1.81 10.74
N LYS A 18 -3.64 1.89 11.01
CA LYS A 18 -4.58 0.80 10.69
C LYS A 18 -4.71 0.61 9.18
N VAL A 19 -4.76 1.68 8.41
CA VAL A 19 -4.79 1.61 6.95
C VAL A 19 -3.51 0.97 6.41
N THR A 20 -2.35 1.40 6.89
CA THR A 20 -1.04 0.83 6.51
C THR A 20 -0.99 -0.67 6.83
N LYS A 21 -1.40 -1.06 8.04
CA LYS A 21 -1.45 -2.46 8.46
C LYS A 21 -2.41 -3.30 7.62
N ALA A 22 -3.57 -2.75 7.25
CA ALA A 22 -4.52 -3.42 6.36
C ALA A 22 -3.90 -3.68 4.98
N LEU A 23 -3.19 -2.70 4.42
CA LEU A 23 -2.49 -2.85 3.13
C LEU A 23 -1.39 -3.92 3.21
N THR A 24 -0.58 -3.93 4.27
CA THR A 24 0.43 -4.98 4.49
C THR A 24 -0.21 -6.38 4.65
N ASN A 25 -1.37 -6.48 5.30
CA ASN A 25 -2.06 -7.76 5.45
C ASN A 25 -2.63 -8.29 4.12
N LEU A 26 -3.11 -7.40 3.24
CA LEU A 26 -3.70 -7.77 1.96
C LEU A 26 -2.65 -8.14 0.91
N PHE A 27 -1.55 -7.40 0.89
CA PHE A 27 -0.56 -7.45 -0.19
C PHE A 27 0.79 -8.03 0.27
N GLY A 28 0.89 -8.43 1.53
CA GLY A 28 2.14 -8.90 2.14
C GLY A 28 3.08 -7.76 2.49
N ASN A 29 4.34 -8.12 2.75
CA ASN A 29 5.35 -7.17 3.22
C ASN A 29 5.86 -6.29 2.06
N ILE A 30 5.06 -5.29 1.69
CA ILE A 30 5.32 -4.35 0.59
C ILE A 30 5.83 -3.01 1.12
N GLN A 31 6.65 -2.31 0.33
CA GLN A 31 7.00 -0.93 0.63
C GLN A 31 5.79 -0.02 0.42
N LEU A 32 5.40 0.66 1.48
CA LEU A 32 4.36 1.68 1.49
C LEU A 32 5.00 3.03 1.79
N ASN A 33 4.61 4.05 1.04
CA ASN A 33 4.97 5.45 1.29
C ASN A 33 3.71 6.22 1.68
N HIS A 34 3.77 6.97 2.78
CA HIS A 34 2.67 7.80 3.24
C HIS A 34 2.99 9.26 2.94
N ASP A 35 2.20 9.86 2.06
CA ASP A 35 2.21 11.29 1.79
C ASP A 35 1.29 12.01 2.78
N LEU A 36 1.87 12.80 3.67
CA LEU A 36 1.14 13.56 4.69
C LEU A 36 0.48 14.83 4.14
N GLU A 37 0.95 15.37 3.02
CA GLU A 37 0.37 16.58 2.41
C GLU A 37 -0.94 16.23 1.69
N GLU A 38 -0.94 15.11 0.95
CA GLU A 38 -2.14 14.60 0.28
C GLU A 38 -2.94 13.60 1.14
N ASN A 39 -2.46 13.26 2.34
CA ASN A 39 -3.00 12.24 3.25
C ASN A 39 -3.28 10.90 2.52
N MET A 40 -2.30 10.45 1.72
CA MET A 40 -2.43 9.31 0.81
C MET A 40 -1.30 8.31 1.04
N ILE A 41 -1.64 7.02 1.14
CA ILE A 41 -0.67 5.93 1.14
C ILE A 41 -0.55 5.37 -0.28
N THR A 42 0.69 5.19 -0.72
CA THR A 42 1.02 4.58 -2.01
C THR A 42 1.92 3.38 -1.83
N GLY A 43 1.80 2.39 -2.71
CA GLY A 43 2.63 1.19 -2.69
C GLY A 43 2.88 0.66 -4.09
N LYS A 44 4.02 -0.02 -4.27
CA LYS A 44 4.36 -0.68 -5.53
C LYS A 44 4.78 -2.12 -5.25
N ILE A 45 4.13 -3.05 -5.94
CA ILE A 45 4.52 -4.46 -5.92
C ILE A 45 5.11 -4.79 -7.28
N GLU A 46 6.35 -5.25 -7.26
CA GLU A 46 7.00 -5.84 -8.42
C GLU A 46 6.93 -7.35 -8.23
N GLU A 47 5.91 -7.99 -8.82
CA GLU A 47 5.86 -9.45 -8.80
C GLU A 47 6.92 -10.00 -9.76
N ILE A 48 7.96 -10.62 -9.19
CA ILE A 48 8.74 -11.62 -9.92
C ILE A 48 7.83 -12.83 -10.01
N THR A 49 7.34 -13.15 -11.20
CA THR A 49 6.44 -14.28 -11.43
C THR A 49 7.13 -15.59 -11.03
N GLN A 50 7.07 -16.00 -9.76
CA GLN A 50 7.32 -17.39 -9.39
C GLN A 50 6.06 -18.18 -9.73
N LEU A 51 5.94 -18.51 -11.01
CA LEU A 51 5.16 -19.67 -11.46
C LEU A 51 5.80 -20.90 -10.80
N LYS A 52 5.10 -21.49 -9.83
CA LYS A 52 5.29 -22.90 -9.47
C LYS A 52 4.63 -23.77 -10.52
#